data_AF-A0A7V5V314-F1
#
_entry.id   AF-A0A7V5V314-F1
#
_cell.length_a   1.000
_cell.length_b   1.000
_cell.length_c   1.000
_cell.angle_alpha   90.00
_cell.angle_beta   90.00
_cell.angle_gamma   90.00
#
_symmetry.space_group_name_H-M   'P 1'
#
loop_
_entity.id
_entity.type
_entity.pdbx_description
1 polymer ?
#
loop_
_entity_poly.entity_id
_entity_poly.type
_entity_poly.pdbx_seq_one_letter_code
_entity_poly.pdbx_strand_id
1 'polypeptide(L)'
;DYDNLLFTNQVFVQRAKGVGVLSQQDALELGVTGPNMRACGLAYDVRKDDPYLIYDQLEFDIPTQKHGDAWSRILVRRDELFQSIRILRQIIERLPSIKGKIRTPIPNPLSWNVPAGEAYARVESSKGELAYFVVSDGGDKPYRVHVRGPSSMHAVQTLEFLAKGARLEDVAQIMFSLDACPPEVDR
;
A
#
# COMPACT_ATOMS: atom_id res chain seq x y z
N ASP A 1 -13.42 11.41 18.23
CA ASP A 1 -13.46 12.72 17.54
C ASP A 1 -13.50 12.60 16.03
N TYR A 2 -12.49 12.03 15.36
CA TYR A 2 -12.52 11.83 13.90
C TYR A 2 -13.72 11.00 13.40
N ASP A 3 -14.10 9.96 14.16
CA ASP A 3 -15.29 9.16 13.84
C ASP A 3 -16.57 9.99 13.83
N ASN A 4 -16.76 10.84 14.84
CA ASN A 4 -17.93 11.70 14.94
C ASN A 4 -17.98 12.76 13.83
N LEU A 5 -16.80 13.24 13.40
CA LEU A 5 -16.68 14.27 12.38
C LEU A 5 -16.90 13.74 10.96
N LEU A 6 -16.30 12.58 10.64
CA LEU A 6 -16.25 12.05 9.28
C LEU A 6 -17.08 10.78 9.11
N PHE A 7 -16.93 9.81 10.01
CA PHE A 7 -17.43 8.46 9.78
C PHE A 7 -18.89 8.24 10.20
N THR A 8 -19.43 9.09 11.09
CA THR A 8 -20.86 9.14 11.42
C THR A 8 -21.62 10.24 10.68
N ASN A 9 -20.91 11.08 9.94
CA ASN A 9 -21.49 12.19 9.20
C ASN A 9 -22.22 11.67 7.95
N GLN A 10 -23.55 11.78 7.95
CA GLN A 10 -24.39 11.27 6.86
C GLN A 10 -24.06 11.90 5.51
N VAL A 11 -23.67 13.17 5.47
CA VAL A 11 -23.28 13.85 4.22
C VAL A 11 -22.04 13.18 3.63
N PHE A 12 -21.03 12.90 4.46
CA PHE A 12 -19.79 12.27 4.00
C PHE A 12 -20.05 10.83 3.53
N VAL A 13 -20.81 10.05 4.31
CA VAL A 13 -21.16 8.67 3.94
C VAL A 13 -21.94 8.63 2.63
N GLN A 14 -22.93 9.50 2.45
CA GLN A 14 -23.72 9.58 1.21
C GLN A 14 -22.89 9.99 -0.01
N ARG A 15 -21.86 10.83 0.17
CA ARG A 15 -20.96 11.24 -0.92
C ARG A 15 -19.91 10.19 -1.29
N ALA A 16 -19.66 9.20 -0.43
CA ALA A 16 -18.65 8.16 -0.68
C ALA A 16 -19.26 6.80 -1.03
N LYS A 17 -20.44 6.47 -0.49
CA LYS A 17 -21.05 5.16 -0.65
C LYS A 17 -21.63 5.00 -2.06
N GLY A 18 -21.30 3.89 -2.71
CA GLY A 18 -21.68 3.58 -4.09
C GLY A 18 -20.91 4.37 -5.16
N VAL A 19 -19.91 5.17 -4.78
CA VAL A 19 -19.11 5.97 -5.71
C VAL A 19 -17.83 5.23 -6.12
N GLY A 20 -17.59 5.11 -7.43
CA GLY A 20 -16.39 4.45 -7.97
C GLY A 20 -16.27 3.01 -7.50
N VAL A 21 -17.33 2.22 -7.74
CA VAL A 21 -17.42 0.79 -7.42
C VAL A 21 -16.44 0.01 -8.30
N LEU A 22 -15.52 -0.71 -7.66
CA LEU A 22 -14.56 -1.58 -8.32
C LEU A 22 -14.86 -3.03 -7.92
N SER A 23 -15.07 -3.93 -8.89
CA SER A 23 -15.22 -5.35 -8.58
C SER A 23 -13.86 -5.98 -8.24
N GLN A 24 -13.88 -7.09 -7.51
CA GLN A 24 -12.65 -7.83 -7.19
C GLN A 24 -11.94 -8.32 -8.47
N GLN A 25 -12.71 -8.73 -9.49
CA GLN A 25 -12.17 -9.20 -10.76
C GLN A 25 -11.50 -8.06 -11.53
N ASP A 26 -12.19 -6.93 -11.69
CA ASP A 26 -11.63 -5.76 -12.38
C ASP A 26 -10.37 -5.26 -11.66
N ALA A 27 -10.37 -5.27 -10.32
CA ALA A 27 -9.21 -4.89 -9.53
C ALA A 27 -7.99 -5.78 -9.80
N LEU A 28 -8.18 -7.10 -9.93
CA LEU A 28 -7.12 -8.03 -10.31
C LEU A 28 -6.61 -7.78 -11.72
N GLU A 29 -7.51 -7.61 -12.69
CA GLU A 29 -7.18 -7.36 -14.08
C GLU A 29 -6.42 -6.04 -14.27
N LEU A 30 -6.77 -5.01 -13.49
CA LEU A 30 -6.11 -3.71 -13.47
C LEU A 30 -4.84 -3.68 -12.58
N GLY A 31 -4.43 -4.82 -12.00
CA GLY A 31 -3.23 -4.90 -11.17
C GLY A 31 -3.26 -4.03 -9.90
N VAL A 32 -4.46 -3.77 -9.36
CA VAL A 32 -4.66 -3.00 -8.13
C VAL A 32 -4.17 -3.78 -6.93
N THR A 33 -3.33 -3.15 -6.11
CA THR A 33 -2.80 -3.74 -4.87
C THR A 33 -3.21 -2.91 -3.64
N GLY A 34 -2.96 -3.44 -2.45
CA GLY A 34 -3.09 -2.68 -1.21
C GLY A 34 -4.52 -2.51 -0.69
N PRO A 35 -4.79 -1.39 0.02
CA PRO A 35 -6.09 -1.13 0.64
C PRO A 35 -7.23 -1.08 -0.38
N ASN A 36 -6.93 -0.66 -1.62
CA ASN A 36 -7.89 -0.61 -2.72
C ASN A 36 -8.36 -2.01 -3.12
N MET A 37 -7.46 -2.99 -3.12
CA MET A 37 -7.79 -4.40 -3.39
C MET A 37 -8.54 -5.04 -2.22
N ARG A 38 -8.11 -4.74 -0.99
CA ARG A 38 -8.79 -5.19 0.24
C ARG A 38 -10.21 -4.64 0.37
N ALA A 39 -10.48 -3.45 -0.17
CA ALA A 39 -11.81 -2.89 -0.23
C ALA A 39 -12.79 -3.68 -1.14
N CYS A 40 -12.24 -4.48 -2.05
CA CYS A 40 -12.97 -5.36 -2.96
C CYS A 40 -13.09 -6.80 -2.43
N GLY A 41 -12.59 -7.07 -1.22
CA GLY A 41 -12.83 -8.34 -0.50
C GLY A 41 -11.70 -9.36 -0.60
N LEU A 42 -10.58 -9.02 -1.23
CA LEU A 42 -9.39 -9.89 -1.21
C LEU A 42 -8.52 -9.55 -0.01
N ALA A 43 -8.40 -10.50 0.92
CA ALA A 43 -7.50 -10.41 2.07
C ALA A 43 -6.05 -10.74 1.67
N TYR A 44 -5.45 -9.89 0.84
CA TYR A 44 -4.04 -9.99 0.45
C TYR A 44 -3.24 -8.83 1.03
N ASP A 45 -2.11 -9.13 1.64
CA ASP A 45 -1.20 -8.17 2.26
C ASP A 45 0.23 -8.72 2.27
N VAL A 46 1.18 -7.99 1.67
CA VAL A 46 2.57 -8.45 1.55
C VAL A 46 3.18 -8.77 2.92
N ARG A 47 2.77 -8.07 3.99
CA ARG A 47 3.31 -8.30 5.34
C ARG A 47 2.93 -9.66 5.93
N LYS A 48 1.88 -10.31 5.41
CA LYS A 48 1.44 -11.65 5.83
C LYS A 48 1.76 -12.71 4.78
N ASP A 49 1.54 -12.41 3.50
CA ASP A 49 1.69 -13.37 2.40
C ASP A 49 3.15 -13.57 1.97
N ASP A 50 3.99 -12.54 2.11
CA ASP A 50 5.43 -12.57 1.80
C ASP A 50 6.20 -11.75 2.86
N PRO A 51 6.23 -12.23 4.11
CA PRO A 51 6.64 -11.43 5.26
C PRO A 51 8.11 -11.03 5.17
N TYR A 52 8.37 -9.76 5.48
CA TYR A 52 9.70 -9.16 5.59
C TYR A 52 9.92 -8.60 6.99
N LEU A 53 11.17 -8.28 7.33
CA LEU A 53 11.57 -7.85 8.67
C LEU A 53 11.12 -8.86 9.74
N ILE A 54 10.21 -8.46 10.63
CA ILE A 54 9.67 -9.28 11.72
C ILE A 54 8.13 -9.36 11.68
N TYR A 55 7.50 -9.05 10.54
CA TYR A 55 6.04 -9.05 10.43
C TYR A 55 5.41 -10.43 10.68
N ASP A 56 6.15 -11.51 10.43
CA ASP A 56 5.82 -12.89 10.77
C ASP A 56 5.64 -13.12 12.28
N GLN A 57 6.27 -12.30 13.12
CA GLN A 57 6.21 -12.39 14.59
C GLN A 57 5.18 -11.44 15.22
N LEU A 58 4.43 -10.69 14.40
CA LEU A 58 3.49 -9.66 14.85
C LEU A 58 2.04 -10.08 14.56
N GLU A 59 1.18 -9.81 15.54
CA GLU A 59 -0.24 -10.13 15.43
C GLU A 59 -1.05 -8.92 14.96
N PHE A 60 -1.68 -9.05 13.80
CA PHE A 60 -2.60 -8.09 13.24
C PHE A 60 -3.51 -8.78 12.24
N ASP A 61 -4.68 -8.19 12.04
CA ASP A 61 -5.68 -8.66 11.10
C ASP A 61 -5.62 -7.85 9.81
N ILE A 62 -5.99 -8.46 8.67
CA ILE A 62 -6.08 -7.76 7.39
C ILE A 62 -7.53 -7.26 7.23
N PRO A 63 -7.80 -5.94 7.33
CA PRO A 63 -9.15 -5.43 7.16
C PRO A 63 -9.59 -5.55 5.70
N THR A 64 -10.82 -6.01 5.48
CA THR A 64 -11.41 -6.11 4.14
C THR A 64 -12.82 -5.56 4.13
N GLN A 65 -13.25 -5.06 2.97
CA GLN A 65 -14.64 -4.69 2.69
C GLN A 65 -15.10 -5.44 1.44
N LYS A 66 -16.40 -5.38 1.10
CA LYS A 66 -16.95 -6.16 -0.03
C LYS A 66 -17.47 -5.33 -1.19
N HIS A 67 -17.72 -4.04 -0.99
CA HIS A 67 -18.41 -3.24 -2.00
C HIS A 67 -17.47 -2.58 -3.00
N GLY A 68 -16.18 -2.44 -2.69
CA GLY A 68 -15.20 -1.85 -3.61
C GLY A 68 -15.47 -0.40 -3.99
N ASP A 69 -16.36 0.31 -3.27
CA ASP A 69 -16.65 1.73 -3.46
C ASP A 69 -15.67 2.63 -2.68
N ALA A 70 -15.75 3.95 -2.91
CA ALA A 70 -14.91 4.92 -2.22
C ALA A 70 -15.06 4.82 -0.69
N TRP A 71 -16.27 4.55 -0.20
CA TRP A 71 -16.53 4.32 1.22
C TRP A 71 -15.81 3.08 1.77
N SER A 72 -15.86 1.95 1.06
CA SER A 72 -15.13 0.73 1.41
C SER A 72 -13.63 0.97 1.51
N ARG A 73 -13.06 1.70 0.52
CA ARG A 73 -11.64 2.07 0.51
C ARG A 73 -11.24 2.94 1.70
N ILE A 74 -12.13 3.83 2.15
CA ILE A 74 -11.93 4.68 3.32
C ILE A 74 -11.99 3.85 4.61
N LEU A 75 -12.97 2.94 4.74
CA LEU A 75 -13.10 2.07 5.91
C LEU A 75 -11.90 1.14 6.09
N VAL A 76 -11.40 0.51 5.02
CA VAL A 76 -10.19 -0.32 5.09
C VAL A 76 -9.02 0.47 5.65
N ARG A 77 -8.76 1.68 5.13
CA ARG A 77 -7.66 2.53 5.62
C ARG A 77 -7.83 2.94 7.08
N ARG A 78 -9.07 3.25 7.49
CA ARG A 78 -9.38 3.52 8.90
C ARG A 78 -9.04 2.32 9.78
N ASP A 79 -9.46 1.13 9.38
CA ASP A 79 -9.22 -0.09 10.15
C ASP A 79 -7.74 -0.47 10.18
N GLU A 80 -7.00 -0.22 9.09
CA GLU A 80 -5.55 -0.38 9.03
C GLU A 80 -4.80 0.57 9.97
N LEU A 81 -5.31 1.78 10.24
CA LEU A 81 -4.74 2.66 11.26
C LEU A 81 -4.80 2.02 12.64
N PHE A 82 -5.91 1.38 12.99
CA PHE A 82 -6.05 0.68 14.27
C PHE A 82 -5.13 -0.55 14.34
N GLN A 83 -5.00 -1.31 13.25
CA GLN A 83 -4.05 -2.43 13.17
C GLN A 83 -2.59 -1.94 13.26
N SER A 84 -2.26 -0.81 12.66
CA SER A 84 -0.94 -0.19 12.77
C SER A 84 -0.62 0.22 14.21
N ILE A 85 -1.60 0.78 14.94
CA ILE A 85 -1.45 1.08 16.38
C ILE A 85 -1.25 -0.21 17.18
N ARG A 86 -1.99 -1.28 16.87
CA ARG A 86 -1.82 -2.60 17.52
C ARG A 86 -0.42 -3.16 17.31
N ILE A 87 0.13 -3.03 16.10
CA ILE A 87 1.50 -3.43 15.77
C ILE A 87 2.51 -2.61 16.58
N LEU A 88 2.37 -1.29 16.60
CA LEU A 88 3.28 -0.40 17.34
C LEU A 88 3.31 -0.72 18.84
N ARG A 89 2.15 -1.01 19.44
CA ARG A 89 2.06 -1.39 20.85
C ARG A 89 2.85 -2.67 21.15
N GLN A 90 2.74 -3.70 20.30
CA GLN A 90 3.53 -4.93 20.44
C GLN A 90 5.03 -4.67 20.31
N ILE A 91 5.44 -3.82 19.37
CA ILE A 91 6.86 -3.47 19.18
C ILE A 91 7.40 -2.73 20.40
N ILE A 92 6.67 -1.73 20.91
CA ILE A 92 7.09 -0.94 22.08
C ILE A 92 7.24 -1.83 23.31
N GLU A 93 6.33 -2.79 23.51
CA GLU A 93 6.41 -3.75 24.63
C GLU A 93 7.65 -4.65 24.53
N ARG A 94 8.00 -5.10 23.32
CA ARG A 94 9.17 -5.97 23.08
C ARG A 94 10.49 -5.21 23.07
N LEU A 95 10.50 -3.94 22.70
CA LEU A 95 11.71 -3.14 22.44
C LEU A 95 12.74 -3.18 23.59
N PRO A 96 12.37 -3.08 24.88
CA PRO A 96 13.34 -3.12 25.99
C PRO A 96 14.09 -4.45 26.13
N SER A 97 13.52 -5.55 25.61
CA SER A 97 14.14 -6.88 25.65
C SER A 97 15.18 -7.09 24.55
N ILE A 98 15.13 -6.27 23.48
CA ILE A 98 15.99 -6.41 22.32
C ILE A 98 17.37 -5.84 22.65
N LYS A 99 18.39 -6.68 22.51
CA LYS A 99 19.81 -6.31 22.70
C LYS A 99 20.59 -6.70 21.46
N GLY A 100 21.66 -5.97 21.17
CA GLY A 100 22.53 -6.27 20.04
C GLY A 100 22.96 -5.03 19.28
N LYS A 101 23.67 -5.24 18.18
CA LYS A 101 24.08 -4.15 17.29
C LYS A 101 22.90 -3.70 16.45
N ILE A 102 22.65 -2.40 16.42
CA ILE A 102 21.58 -1.78 15.59
C ILE A 102 22.01 -1.73 14.11
N ARG A 103 23.33 -1.75 13.85
CA ARG A 103 23.90 -1.63 12.50
C ARG A 103 24.68 -2.89 12.15
N THR A 104 24.33 -3.47 11.00
CA THR A 104 25.13 -4.52 10.36
C THR A 104 26.46 -3.93 9.88
N PRO A 105 27.61 -4.58 10.14
CA PRO A 105 28.87 -4.14 9.56
C PRO A 105 28.78 -4.27 8.04
N ILE A 106 28.88 -3.15 7.35
CA ILE A 106 28.92 -3.10 5.88
C ILE A 106 30.36 -2.82 5.42
N PRO A 107 30.80 -3.36 4.27
CA PRO A 107 32.09 -3.01 3.68
C PRO A 107 32.20 -1.51 3.39
N ASN A 108 33.43 -1.03 3.13
CA ASN A 108 33.66 0.38 2.79
C ASN A 108 32.80 0.77 1.56
N PRO A 109 31.86 1.73 1.69
CA PRO A 109 30.94 2.10 0.62
C PRO A 109 31.62 2.58 -0.67
N LEU A 110 32.83 3.12 -0.58
CA LEU A 110 33.58 3.60 -1.75
C LEU A 110 34.27 2.48 -2.53
N SER A 111 34.38 1.29 -1.95
CA SER A 111 35.06 0.13 -2.55
C SER A 111 34.18 -1.12 -2.57
N TRP A 112 32.90 -0.99 -2.27
CA TRP A 112 31.98 -2.12 -2.18
C TRP A 112 31.20 -2.26 -3.49
N ASN A 113 31.63 -3.22 -4.31
CA ASN A 113 30.90 -3.59 -5.52
C ASN A 113 29.92 -4.73 -5.20
N VAL A 114 28.67 -4.55 -5.61
CA VAL A 114 27.65 -5.60 -5.51
C VAL A 114 27.91 -6.61 -6.63
N PRO A 115 27.88 -7.93 -6.37
CA PRO A 115 28.05 -8.93 -7.43
C PRO A 115 26.99 -8.78 -8.53
N ALA A 116 27.37 -9.14 -9.76
CA ALA A 116 26.44 -9.14 -10.88
C ALA A 116 25.23 -10.04 -10.60
N GLY A 117 24.02 -9.53 -10.87
CA GLY A 117 22.76 -10.21 -10.59
C GLY A 117 21.58 -9.26 -10.55
N GLU A 118 20.41 -9.81 -10.27
CA GLU A 118 19.15 -9.06 -10.16
C GLU A 118 18.42 -9.40 -8.87
N ALA A 119 17.67 -8.45 -8.35
CA ALA A 119 16.85 -8.63 -7.16
C ALA A 119 15.51 -7.89 -7.32
N TYR A 120 14.42 -8.56 -6.93
CA TYR A 120 13.11 -7.96 -6.76
C TYR A 120 12.75 -7.99 -5.28
N ALA A 121 12.50 -6.83 -4.69
CA ALA A 121 12.03 -6.72 -3.32
C ALA A 121 10.76 -5.88 -3.29
N ARG A 122 9.77 -6.33 -2.51
CA ARG A 122 8.49 -5.66 -2.34
C ARG A 122 8.18 -5.44 -0.87
N VAL A 123 7.46 -4.36 -0.59
CA VAL A 123 6.98 -3.99 0.74
C VAL A 123 5.55 -3.49 0.64
N GLU A 124 4.80 -3.56 1.74
CA GLU A 124 3.46 -2.99 1.82
C GLU A 124 3.57 -1.51 2.20
N SER A 125 3.32 -0.61 1.24
CA SER A 125 3.15 0.82 1.52
C SER A 125 1.70 1.12 1.95
N SER A 126 1.43 2.35 2.40
CA SER A 126 0.06 2.77 2.72
C SER A 126 -0.89 2.76 1.52
N LYS A 127 -0.35 2.67 0.30
CA LYS A 127 -1.10 2.70 -0.96
C LYS A 127 -1.21 1.31 -1.58
N GLY A 128 -0.25 0.43 -1.31
CA GLY A 128 -0.23 -0.96 -1.74
C GLY A 128 1.18 -1.50 -1.94
N GLU A 129 1.31 -2.54 -2.76
CA GLU A 129 2.60 -3.18 -3.02
C GLU A 129 3.55 -2.19 -3.74
N LEU A 130 4.59 -1.78 -3.03
CA LEU A 130 5.69 -0.98 -3.55
C LEU A 130 6.88 -1.91 -3.77
N ALA A 131 7.42 -1.93 -4.98
CA ALA A 131 8.53 -2.82 -5.30
C ALA A 131 9.68 -2.13 -6.00
N TYR A 132 10.87 -2.69 -5.77
CA TYR A 132 12.12 -2.30 -6.41
C TYR A 132 12.68 -3.51 -7.15
N PHE A 133 12.91 -3.33 -8.44
CA PHE A 133 13.68 -4.24 -9.26
C PHE A 133 15.04 -3.61 -9.55
N VAL A 134 16.11 -4.24 -9.07
CA VAL A 134 17.47 -3.72 -9.15
C VAL A 134 18.34 -4.73 -9.89
N VAL A 135 19.11 -4.25 -10.86
CA VAL A 135 20.10 -5.03 -11.61
C VAL A 135 21.49 -4.46 -11.30
N SER A 136 22.43 -5.33 -10.99
CA SER A 136 23.86 -5.04 -10.85
C SER A 136 24.65 -5.80 -11.91
N ASP A 137 25.64 -5.15 -12.49
CA ASP A 137 26.60 -5.72 -13.45
C ASP A 137 27.97 -6.01 -12.81
N GLY A 138 28.09 -5.88 -11.48
CA GLY A 138 29.38 -5.97 -10.78
C GLY A 138 30.12 -4.64 -10.62
N GLY A 139 29.58 -3.54 -11.15
CA GLY A 139 30.16 -2.21 -11.09
C GLY A 139 29.99 -1.49 -9.75
N ASP A 140 30.38 -0.21 -9.74
CA ASP A 140 30.27 0.72 -8.60
C ASP A 140 28.88 1.37 -8.47
N LYS A 141 28.00 1.13 -9.46
CA LYS A 141 26.65 1.72 -9.55
C LYS A 141 25.63 0.63 -9.90
N PRO A 142 24.36 0.81 -9.51
CA PRO A 142 23.31 -0.07 -10.01
C PRO A 142 23.16 0.13 -11.52
N TYR A 143 23.20 -0.97 -12.28
CA TYR A 143 23.01 -0.96 -13.73
C TYR A 143 21.61 -0.46 -14.10
N ARG A 144 20.59 -0.95 -13.38
CA ARG A 144 19.21 -0.50 -13.52
C ARG A 144 18.50 -0.55 -12.19
N VAL A 145 17.71 0.48 -11.91
CA VAL A 145 16.73 0.49 -10.83
C VAL A 145 15.39 0.81 -11.46
N HIS A 146 14.41 -0.06 -11.27
CA HIS A 146 13.03 0.18 -11.64
C HIS A 146 12.17 0.10 -10.39
N VAL A 147 11.32 1.11 -10.20
CA VAL A 147 10.45 1.21 -9.03
C VAL A 147 9.02 1.06 -9.50
N ARG A 148 8.34 0.01 -9.03
CA ARG A 148 6.90 -0.17 -9.23
C ARG A 148 6.17 0.49 -8.06
N GLY A 149 5.70 1.71 -8.28
CA GLY A 149 4.81 2.40 -7.34
C GLY A 149 3.38 1.84 -7.42
N PRO A 150 2.68 1.65 -6.30
CA PRO A 150 1.27 1.23 -6.33
C PRO A 150 0.38 2.27 -7.04
N SER A 151 0.71 3.56 -6.91
CA SER A 151 -0.09 4.64 -7.48
C SER A 151 -0.14 4.64 -9.01
N SER A 152 0.83 4.06 -9.71
CA SER A 152 0.86 4.04 -11.18
C SER A 152 -0.37 3.30 -11.75
N MET A 153 -0.78 2.20 -11.10
CA MET A 153 -2.00 1.48 -11.48
C MET A 153 -3.27 2.18 -10.99
N HIS A 154 -3.21 2.78 -9.79
CA HIS A 154 -4.37 3.46 -9.19
C HIS A 154 -4.75 4.76 -9.92
N ALA A 155 -3.79 5.64 -10.20
CA ALA A 155 -4.05 6.96 -10.80
C ALA A 155 -4.33 6.92 -12.30
N VAL A 156 -3.74 5.97 -13.02
CA VAL A 156 -3.84 5.96 -14.50
C VAL A 156 -4.98 5.04 -14.92
N GLN A 157 -4.76 3.73 -14.83
CA GLN A 157 -5.70 2.74 -15.37
C GLN A 157 -6.98 2.63 -14.54
N THR A 158 -6.84 2.57 -13.21
CA THR A 158 -8.00 2.38 -12.32
C THR A 158 -8.87 3.63 -12.27
N LEU A 159 -8.27 4.82 -12.19
CA LEU A 159 -9.03 6.08 -12.20
C LEU A 159 -9.78 6.27 -13.52
N GLU A 160 -9.15 5.98 -14.67
CA GLU A 160 -9.82 6.06 -15.97
C GLU A 160 -11.00 5.10 -16.03
N PHE A 161 -10.82 3.86 -15.57
CA PHE A 161 -11.89 2.86 -15.50
C PHE A 161 -13.07 3.35 -14.64
N LEU A 162 -12.79 3.85 -13.44
CA LEU A 162 -13.82 4.30 -12.50
C LEU A 162 -14.47 5.64 -12.87
N ALA A 163 -13.78 6.49 -13.62
CA ALA A 163 -14.31 7.80 -14.04
C ALA A 163 -15.34 7.68 -15.18
N LYS A 164 -15.31 6.58 -15.95
CA LYS A 164 -16.26 6.35 -17.05
C LYS A 164 -17.69 6.22 -16.52
N GLY A 165 -18.55 7.16 -16.88
CA GLY A 165 -19.95 7.21 -16.44
C GLY A 165 -20.16 7.80 -15.04
N ALA A 166 -19.09 8.24 -14.35
CA ALA A 166 -19.20 8.92 -13.07
C ALA A 166 -19.71 10.36 -13.24
N ARG A 167 -20.32 10.90 -12.18
CA ARG A 167 -20.72 12.31 -12.11
C ARG A 167 -19.48 13.18 -11.89
N LEU A 168 -19.49 14.40 -12.42
CA LEU A 168 -18.33 15.31 -12.32
C LEU A 168 -17.95 15.60 -10.86
N GLU A 169 -18.94 15.77 -9.98
CA GLU A 169 -18.71 16.01 -8.55
C GLU A 169 -18.10 14.83 -7.79
N ASP A 170 -18.12 13.63 -8.37
CA ASP A 170 -17.63 12.40 -7.75
C ASP A 170 -16.20 12.06 -8.20
N VAL A 171 -15.70 12.67 -9.28
CA VAL A 171 -14.35 12.44 -9.80
C VAL A 171 -13.28 12.68 -8.72
N ALA A 172 -13.41 13.78 -7.97
CA ALA A 172 -12.50 14.10 -6.88
C ALA A 172 -12.55 13.02 -5.78
N GLN A 173 -13.75 12.57 -5.40
CA GLN A 173 -13.92 11.54 -4.38
C GLN A 173 -13.32 10.20 -4.81
N ILE A 174 -13.52 9.81 -6.08
CA ILE A 174 -12.92 8.60 -6.66
C ILE A 174 -11.39 8.70 -6.57
N MET A 175 -10.82 9.78 -7.09
CA MET A 175 -9.36 10.01 -7.10
C MET A 175 -8.76 9.99 -5.69
N PHE A 176 -9.35 10.71 -4.73
CA PHE A 176 -8.84 10.74 -3.36
C PHE A 176 -9.01 9.40 -2.63
N SER A 177 -10.10 8.67 -2.90
CA SER A 177 -10.32 7.36 -2.29
C SER A 177 -9.32 6.30 -2.73
N LEU A 178 -8.70 6.48 -3.90
CA LEU A 178 -7.62 5.62 -4.40
C LEU A 178 -6.27 5.95 -3.73
N ASP A 179 -6.13 7.13 -3.11
CA ASP A 179 -4.91 7.65 -2.48
C ASP A 179 -3.69 7.62 -3.39
N ALA A 180 -3.84 8.05 -4.64
CA ALA A 180 -2.75 8.04 -5.59
C ALA A 180 -1.78 9.23 -5.38
N CYS A 181 -0.47 8.94 -5.46
CA CYS A 181 0.59 9.93 -5.31
C CYS A 181 1.23 10.24 -6.66
N PRO A 182 1.18 11.49 -7.17
CA PRO A 182 1.74 11.81 -8.48
C PRO A 182 3.24 11.46 -8.65
N PRO A 183 4.13 11.67 -7.65
CA PRO A 183 5.53 11.26 -7.73
C PRO A 183 5.80 9.75 -7.88
N GLU A 184 4.82 8.89 -7.63
CA GLU A 184 4.94 7.45 -7.91
C GLU A 184 4.56 7.11 -9.34
N VAL A 185 3.72 7.92 -9.99
CA VAL A 185 3.22 7.69 -11.35
C VAL A 185 4.27 8.06 -12.41
N ASP A 186 5.12 9.05 -12.11
CA ASP A 186 6.09 9.62 -13.06
C ASP A 186 7.33 8.73 -13.36
N ARG A 187 7.44 7.53 -12.75
CA ARG A 187 8.66 6.71 -12.75
C ARG A 187 8.68 5.59 -13.80
#